data_AF-A0A2L2YSK0-F1
#
_entry.id   AF-A0A2L2YSK0-F1
#
_cell.length_a   1.000
_cell.length_b   1.000
_cell.length_c   1.000
_cell.angle_alpha   90.00
_cell.angle_beta   90.00
_cell.angle_gamma   90.00
#
_symmetry.space_group_name_H-M   'P 1'
#
loop_
_entity.id
_entity.type
_entity.pdbx_description
1 polymer ?
#
loop_
_entity_poly.entity_id
_entity_poly.type
_entity_poly.pdbx_seq_one_letter_code
_entity_poly.pdbx_strand_id
1 'polypeptide(L)' 'IIMALYAAKKSLRNQLKDILKNIPPEEKVLQSNIVVNKLLQSSVYKNSKRISVYLSRDIEIDTRSILRS' A
#
# COMPACT_ATOMS: atom_id res chain seq x y z
N ILE A 1 23.38 1.47 -19.53
CA ILE A 1 21.91 1.72 -19.43
C ILE A 1 21.29 0.95 -18.26
N ILE A 2 21.41 -0.39 -18.21
CA ILE A 2 20.81 -1.22 -17.15
C ILE A 2 21.29 -0.80 -15.74
N MET A 3 22.59 -0.59 -15.53
CA MET A 3 23.15 -0.18 -14.23
C MET A 3 22.64 1.18 -13.74
N ALA A 4 22.53 2.17 -14.62
CA ALA A 4 22.00 3.48 -14.28
C ALA A 4 20.52 3.41 -13.89
N LEU A 5 19.73 2.60 -14.60
CA LEU A 5 18.33 2.34 -14.26
C LEU A 5 18.18 1.64 -12.89
N TYR A 6 19.04 0.66 -12.60
CA TYR A 6 19.07 0.00 -11.28
C TYR A 6 19.41 0.99 -10.16
N ALA A 7 20.43 1.82 -10.37
CA ALA A 7 20.83 2.85 -9.41
C ALA A 7 19.71 3.87 -9.17
N ALA A 8 19.04 4.34 -10.23
CA ALA A 8 17.92 5.25 -10.14
C ALA A 8 16.74 4.63 -9.36
N LYS A 9 16.36 3.39 -9.68
CA LYS A 9 15.31 2.66 -8.93
C LYS A 9 15.70 2.45 -7.46
N LYS A 10 16.98 2.14 -7.17
CA LYS A 10 17.47 1.97 -5.80
C LYS A 10 17.39 3.28 -5.01
N SER A 11 17.84 4.39 -5.61
CA SER A 11 17.78 5.72 -5.00
C SER A 11 16.33 6.09 -4.65
N LEU A 12 15.41 5.95 -5.60
CA LEU A 12 13.99 6.24 -5.38
C LEU A 12 13.37 5.37 -4.27
N ARG A 13 13.65 4.06 -4.26
CA ARG A 13 13.13 3.17 -3.21
C ARG A 13 13.62 3.56 -1.82
N ASN A 14 14.86 4.04 -1.68
CA ASN A 14 15.37 4.48 -0.40
C ASN A 14 14.62 5.74 0.07
N GLN A 15 14.47 6.73 -0.81
CA GLN A 15 13.71 7.95 -0.51
C GLN A 15 12.27 7.63 -0.09
N LEU A 16 11.59 6.75 -0.82
CA LEU A 16 10.23 6.32 -0.47
C LEU A 16 10.17 5.63 0.89
N LYS A 17 11.12 4.75 1.20
CA LYS A 17 11.18 4.09 2.51
C LYS A 17 11.35 5.09 3.65
N ASP A 18 12.18 6.11 3.46
CA ASP A 18 12.43 7.13 4.49
C ASP A 18 11.18 7.98 4.71
N ILE A 19 10.47 8.36 3.65
CA ILE A 19 9.18 9.06 3.77
C ILE A 19 8.16 8.18 4.51
N LEU A 20 7.96 6.94 4.07
CA LEU A 20 6.94 6.04 4.63
C LEU A 20 7.20 5.68 6.11
N LYS A 21 8.46 5.55 6.52
CA LYS A 21 8.82 5.30 7.92
C LYS A 21 8.51 6.46 8.85
N ASN A 22 8.50 7.68 8.32
CA ASN A 22 8.25 8.89 9.08
C ASN A 22 6.78 9.30 9.09
N ILE A 23 5.89 8.53 8.46
CA ILE A 23 4.45 8.76 8.55
C ILE A 23 3.97 8.41 9.96
N PRO A 24 3.25 9.32 10.64
CA PRO A 24 2.69 9.03 11.95
C PRO A 24 1.71 7.84 11.92
N PRO A 25 1.69 6.98 12.96
CA PRO A 25 0.81 5.81 13.00
C PRO A 25 -0.68 6.13 12.78
N GLU A 26 -1.16 7.24 13.34
CA GLU A 26 -2.53 7.72 13.20
C GLU A 26 -2.87 8.10 11.76
N GLU A 27 -1.93 8.75 11.06
CA GLU A 27 -2.07 9.13 9.66
C GLU A 27 -2.08 7.90 8.77
N LYS A 28 -1.22 6.91 9.07
CA LYS A 28 -1.24 5.61 8.39
C LYS A 28 -2.61 4.92 8.53
N VAL A 29 -3.20 4.93 9.73
CA VAL A 29 -4.52 4.34 9.98
C VAL A 29 -5.60 5.08 9.19
N LEU A 30 -5.58 6.41 9.22
CA LEU A 30 -6.53 7.25 8.46
C LEU A 30 -6.46 6.95 6.97
N GLN A 31 -5.26 6.98 6.38
CA GLN A 31 -5.08 6.72 4.95
C GLN A 31 -5.44 5.28 4.57
N SER A 32 -5.12 4.30 5.43
CA SER A 32 -5.51 2.90 5.20
C SER A 32 -7.03 2.75 5.13
N ASN A 33 -7.76 3.37 6.04
CA ASN A 33 -9.23 3.34 6.03
C ASN A 33 -9.80 3.99 4.76
N ILE A 34 -9.26 5.13 4.33
CA ILE A 34 -9.69 5.81 3.10
C ILE A 34 -9.47 4.91 1.88
N VAL A 35 -8.29 4.28 1.77
CA VAL A 35 -7.96 3.40 0.64
C VAL A 35 -8.85 2.16 0.64
N VAL A 36 -9.05 1.52 1.80
CA VAL A 36 -9.90 0.34 1.92
C VAL A 36 -11.35 0.67 1.57
N ASN A 37 -11.90 1.79 2.07
CA ASN A 37 -13.26 2.20 1.73
C ASN A 37 -13.44 2.42 0.22
N LYS A 38 -12.47 3.07 -0.43
CA LYS A 38 -12.47 3.23 -1.90
C LYS A 38 -12.43 1.88 -2.62
N LEU A 39 -11.58 0.95 -2.15
CA LEU A 39 -11.49 -0.40 -2.72
C LEU A 39 -12.83 -1.13 -2.61
N LEU A 40 -13.42 -1.20 -1.42
CA LEU A 40 -14.69 -1.89 -1.17
C LEU A 40 -15.86 -1.31 -1.97
N GLN A 41 -15.83 0.00 -2.24
CA GLN A 41 -16.85 0.67 -3.05
C GLN A 41 -16.68 0.44 -4.56
N SER A 42 -15.48 0.06 -5.02
CA SER A 42 -15.17 -0.10 -6.44
C SER A 42 -15.95 -1.25 -7.09
N SER A 43 -16.36 -1.07 -8.35
CA SER A 43 -17.03 -2.12 -9.13
C SER A 43 -16.13 -3.34 -9.34
N VAL A 44 -14.82 -3.11 -9.52
CA VAL A 44 -13.83 -4.19 -9.71
C VAL A 44 -13.79 -5.11 -8.49
N TYR A 45 -13.72 -4.54 -7.28
CA TYR A 45 -13.74 -5.33 -6.05
C TYR A 45 -15.06 -6.09 -5.89
N LYS A 46 -16.20 -5.40 -6.04
CA LYS A 46 -17.54 -6.00 -5.87
C LYS A 46 -17.83 -7.15 -6.85
N ASN A 47 -17.28 -7.07 -8.06
CA ASN A 47 -17.47 -8.08 -9.10
C ASN A 47 -16.45 -9.23 -9.01
N SER A 48 -15.41 -9.08 -8.20
CA SER A 48 -14.37 -10.11 -8.05
C SER A 48 -14.88 -11.28 -7.22
N LYS A 49 -14.71 -12.50 -7.73
CA LYS A 49 -15.06 -13.75 -7.00
C LYS A 49 -13.89 -14.33 -6.22
N ARG A 50 -12.67 -13.94 -6.58
CA ARG A 50 -11.42 -14.39 -5.96
C ARG A 50 -10.49 -13.19 -5.89
N ILE A 51 -9.91 -12.97 -4.72
CA ILE A 51 -9.05 -11.83 -4.45
C ILE A 51 -7.75 -12.34 -3.86
N SER A 52 -6.64 -11.82 -4.36
CA SER A 52 -5.32 -11.99 -3.75
C SER A 52 -4.97 -10.70 -3.04
N VAL A 53 -4.64 -10.79 -1.76
CA VAL A 53 -4.28 -9.64 -0.93
C VAL A 53 -3.05 -10.00 -0.10
N TYR A 54 -2.11 -9.07 0.01
CA TYR A 54 -0.93 -9.24 0.85
C TYR A 54 -1.27 -8.93 2.31
N LEU A 55 -0.53 -9.53 3.24
CA LEU A 55 -0.58 -9.15 4.66
C LEU A 55 0.33 -7.94 4.88
N SER A 56 -0.26 -6.84 5.31
CA SER A 56 0.39 -5.54 5.47
C SER A 56 1.56 -5.56 6.45
N ARG A 57 2.61 -4.80 6.11
CA ARG A 57 3.78 -4.51 6.96
C ARG A 57 3.83 -3.04 7.40
N ASP A 58 4.86 -2.69 8.15
CA ASP A 58 4.98 -1.41 8.87
C ASP A 58 4.89 -0.17 7.97
N ILE A 59 5.38 -0.24 6.73
CA ILE A 59 5.40 0.89 5.79
C ILE A 59 4.33 0.79 4.67
N GLU A 60 3.40 -0.15 4.80
CA GLU A 60 2.39 -0.45 3.78
C GLU A 60 0.99 -0.08 4.29
N ILE A 61 0.04 0.13 3.38
CA ILE A 61 -1.37 0.29 3.72
C ILE A 61 -1.84 -0.93 4.52
N ASP A 62 -2.63 -0.69 5.58
CA ASP A 62 -3.21 -1.78 6.33
C ASP A 62 -4.35 -2.46 5.55
N THR A 63 -4.08 -3.67 5.06
CA THR A 63 -5.01 -4.49 4.28
C THR A 63 -5.81 -5.47 5.14
N ARG A 64 -5.57 -5.56 6.45
CA ARG A 64 -6.20 -6.58 7.31
C ARG A 64 -7.72 -6.46 7.39
N SER A 65 -8.26 -5.25 7.22
CA SER A 65 -9.70 -5.00 7.16
C SER A 65 -10.37 -5.61 5.92
N ILE A 66 -9.65 -5.77 4.81
CA ILE A 66 -10.16 -6.41 3.58
C ILE A 66 -10.49 -7.89 3.83
N LEU A 67 -9.77 -8.55 4.75
CA LEU A 67 -10.03 -9.96 5.09
C LEU A 67 -11.31 -10.15 5.92
N ARG A 68 -11.85 -9.09 6.51
CA ARG A 68 -13.04 -9.11 7.37
C ARG A 68 -14.29 -8.53 6.69
N SER A 69 -14.13 -7.94 5.50
CA SER A 69 -15.18 -7.24 4.76
C SER A 69 -16.12 -8.17 4.03
#